data_AF-A0A931E4Q8-F1
#
_entry.id   AF-A0A931E4Q8-F1
#
_cell.length_a   1.000
_cell.length_b   1.000
_cell.length_c   1.000
_cell.angle_alpha   90.00
_cell.angle_beta   90.00
_cell.angle_gamma   90.00
#
_symmetry.space_group_name_H-M   'P 1'
#
loop_
_entity.id
_entity.type
_entity.pdbx_description
1 polymer ?
#
loop_
_entity_poly.entity_id
_entity_poly.type
_entity_poly.pdbx_seq_one_letter_code
_entity_poly.pdbx_strand_id
1 'polypeptide(L)'
;MKKVCTYTAGILLFTACAENKAGADADTSSTMHDSAVGKIELFDPAANSLVDSNAVIDVIAKGFTWSEGPVWLAGKKMLLFSDVPENKIYQWQEGDTAKLYLTPSGYTGTTKRIGGEDGSNGLALDKQGRLLLCQSGNRHVSRLNSPLDDPKPAFTILAANYNGRKFNSPNDLVQDSKGNIYFTDPIYGLPQKENDSTRELSFEGVYKTDPQGITTLLVDSIQNPNGIALTSDEKILYVASSSATKPGWFAYKLDANGNVVSGGLFLDAAPMRAAATVKQGADGFKLDNNGNIFSSGPDGINIISPAGKRLALIKIFNRPTSNCAFNDAKDELFITADDYVLRVKLHK
;
A
#
# COMPACT_ATOMS: atom_id res chain seq x y z
N MET A 1 -54.38 1.53 85.86
CA MET A 1 -54.70 2.62 84.89
C MET A 1 -54.64 1.99 83.50
N LYS A 2 -55.76 1.51 82.95
CA LYS A 2 -56.82 2.20 82.17
C LYS A 2 -56.35 2.70 80.78
N LYS A 3 -57.19 2.34 79.78
CA LYS A 3 -57.35 2.83 78.39
C LYS A 3 -56.58 2.02 77.33
N VAL A 4 -57.19 1.27 76.40
CA VAL A 4 -58.34 1.50 75.48
C VAL A 4 -58.08 2.64 74.49
N CYS A 5 -57.93 2.31 73.20
CA CYS A 5 -58.75 2.79 72.07
C CYS A 5 -58.11 2.33 70.74
N THR A 6 -58.74 1.50 69.90
CA THR A 6 -59.86 1.73 68.95
C THR A 6 -59.42 2.34 67.61
N TYR A 7 -59.86 1.64 66.56
CA TYR A 7 -59.87 1.90 65.12
C TYR A 7 -60.13 3.34 64.66
N THR A 8 -59.56 3.68 63.50
CA THR A 8 -60.23 4.52 62.50
C THR A 8 -59.88 4.07 61.08
N ALA A 9 -60.91 3.68 60.33
CA ALA A 9 -60.86 3.59 58.88
C ALA A 9 -60.93 5.00 58.28
N GLY A 10 -60.19 5.23 57.20
CA GLY A 10 -60.27 6.45 56.38
C GLY A 10 -60.07 6.08 54.93
N ILE A 11 -61.17 6.01 54.18
CA ILE A 11 -61.19 6.04 52.72
C ILE A 11 -61.09 7.50 52.29
N LEU A 12 -60.16 7.82 51.39
CA LEU A 12 -60.26 9.00 50.54
C LEU A 12 -59.70 8.70 49.15
N LEU A 13 -60.53 9.02 48.16
CA LEU A 13 -60.34 8.79 46.74
C LEU A 13 -59.54 9.93 46.05
N PHE A 14 -59.05 9.56 44.85
CA PHE A 14 -58.67 10.37 43.68
C PHE A 14 -57.39 11.19 43.74
N THR A 15 -56.42 10.83 42.90
CA THR A 15 -56.29 11.46 41.57
C THR A 15 -55.33 10.64 40.69
N ALA A 16 -55.69 10.52 39.42
CA ALA A 16 -54.90 9.86 38.39
C ALA A 16 -53.80 10.80 37.88
N CYS A 17 -52.58 10.29 37.76
CA CYS A 17 -51.59 10.77 36.80
C CYS A 17 -51.01 9.55 36.08
N ALA A 18 -51.29 9.48 34.78
CA ALA A 18 -50.70 8.50 33.88
C ALA A 18 -49.22 8.87 33.66
N GLU A 19 -48.31 7.96 33.97
CA GLU A 19 -46.92 8.04 33.54
C GLU A 19 -46.72 7.18 32.30
N ASN A 20 -46.42 7.86 31.19
CA ASN A 20 -45.85 7.28 29.98
C ASN A 20 -44.54 6.56 30.34
N LYS A 21 -44.53 5.22 30.25
CA LYS A 21 -43.27 4.47 30.11
C LYS A 21 -43.04 4.22 28.63
N ALA A 22 -42.17 5.07 28.07
CA ALA A 22 -41.51 4.78 26.81
C ALA A 22 -40.73 3.46 26.96
N GLY A 23 -41.16 2.45 26.21
CA GLY A 23 -40.38 1.23 26.01
C GLY A 23 -39.18 1.58 25.14
N ALA A 24 -37.99 1.27 25.63
CA ALA A 24 -36.75 1.41 24.91
C ALA A 24 -36.79 0.51 23.66
N ASP A 25 -36.79 1.13 22.49
CA ASP A 25 -36.33 0.48 21.27
C ASP A 25 -34.88 0.05 21.49
N ALA A 26 -34.62 -1.22 21.23
CA ALA A 26 -33.27 -1.75 21.14
C ALA A 26 -32.61 -1.09 19.93
N ASP A 27 -31.83 -0.04 20.19
CA ASP A 27 -31.04 0.64 19.19
C ASP A 27 -30.02 -0.35 18.60
N THR A 28 -30.24 -0.62 17.33
CA THR A 28 -29.34 -1.31 16.42
C THR A 28 -27.93 -0.74 16.56
N SER A 29 -26.92 -1.61 16.56
CA SER A 29 -25.51 -1.21 16.55
C SER A 29 -25.24 -0.25 15.38
N SER A 30 -25.23 1.05 15.67
CA SER A 30 -24.78 2.06 14.71
C SER A 30 -23.27 1.93 14.63
N THR A 31 -22.80 1.34 13.53
CA THR A 31 -21.42 1.47 13.09
C THR A 31 -21.16 2.95 12.88
N MET A 32 -20.50 3.58 13.85
CA MET A 32 -19.93 4.92 13.69
C MET A 32 -18.93 4.85 12.53
N HIS A 33 -19.31 5.42 11.39
CA HIS A 33 -18.38 5.66 10.29
C HIS A 33 -17.28 6.58 10.82
N ASP A 34 -16.04 6.09 10.89
CA ASP A 34 -14.93 6.96 11.29
C ASP A 34 -14.54 7.86 10.10
N SER A 35 -15.36 8.88 9.86
CA SER A 35 -15.10 9.93 8.86
C SER A 35 -13.81 10.70 9.14
N ALA A 36 -13.11 10.44 10.26
CA ALA A 36 -11.84 11.08 10.59
C ALA A 36 -10.67 10.55 9.76
N VAL A 37 -10.78 9.35 9.16
CA VAL A 37 -9.66 8.72 8.43
C VAL A 37 -9.59 9.21 6.98
N GLY A 38 -10.73 9.40 6.34
CA GLY A 38 -10.78 9.74 4.92
C GLY A 38 -12.20 9.80 4.36
N LYS A 39 -12.30 9.97 3.05
CA LYS A 39 -13.56 9.92 2.28
C LYS A 39 -13.32 9.47 0.85
N ILE A 40 -14.38 9.07 0.16
CA ILE A 40 -14.30 8.63 -1.24
C ILE A 40 -15.00 9.66 -2.13
N GLU A 41 -14.27 10.16 -3.12
CA GLU A 41 -14.75 11.14 -4.09
C GLU A 41 -14.84 10.48 -5.47
N LEU A 42 -16.00 10.54 -6.11
CA LEU A 42 -16.22 10.02 -7.46
C LEU A 42 -16.26 11.19 -8.44
N PHE A 43 -15.42 11.14 -9.48
CA PHE A 43 -15.32 12.18 -10.51
C PHE A 43 -15.95 11.76 -11.83
N ASP A 44 -16.17 10.46 -12.02
CA ASP A 44 -16.74 9.89 -13.23
C ASP A 44 -17.74 8.76 -12.91
N PRO A 45 -18.87 8.64 -13.63
CA PRO A 45 -19.84 7.56 -13.41
C PRO A 45 -19.26 6.14 -13.52
N ALA A 46 -18.19 5.94 -14.28
CA ALA A 46 -17.51 4.65 -14.37
C ALA A 46 -16.90 4.21 -13.02
N ALA A 47 -16.67 5.13 -12.08
CA ALA A 47 -16.21 4.78 -10.74
C ALA A 47 -17.27 4.06 -9.90
N ASN A 48 -18.56 4.21 -10.22
CA ASN A 48 -19.66 3.59 -9.47
C ASN A 48 -19.63 2.05 -9.53
N SER A 49 -18.95 1.46 -10.52
CA SER A 49 -18.75 0.01 -10.59
C SER A 49 -17.46 -0.45 -9.91
N LEU A 50 -16.66 0.46 -9.34
CA LEU A 50 -15.36 0.15 -8.73
C LEU A 50 -15.41 0.32 -7.21
N VAL A 51 -16.03 1.41 -6.73
CA VAL A 51 -16.09 1.73 -5.30
C VAL A 51 -17.35 2.54 -4.96
N ASP A 52 -17.96 2.24 -3.81
CA ASP A 52 -19.07 3.03 -3.26
C ASP A 52 -18.51 4.28 -2.57
N SER A 53 -19.09 5.46 -2.83
CA SER A 53 -18.71 6.69 -2.15
C SER A 53 -18.90 6.64 -0.62
N ASN A 54 -19.75 5.74 -0.13
CA ASN A 54 -20.02 5.52 1.29
C ASN A 54 -19.26 4.33 1.87
N ALA A 55 -18.40 3.67 1.09
CA ALA A 55 -17.58 2.57 1.61
C ALA A 55 -16.71 3.04 2.78
N VAL A 56 -16.62 2.19 3.81
CA VAL A 56 -15.84 2.48 5.01
C VAL A 56 -14.35 2.30 4.72
N ILE A 57 -13.54 3.23 5.24
CA ILE A 57 -12.08 3.13 5.25
C ILE A 57 -11.66 2.66 6.65
N ASP A 58 -11.48 1.35 6.79
CA ASP A 58 -11.14 0.71 8.07
C ASP A 58 -9.65 0.91 8.38
N VAL A 59 -9.30 1.32 9.60
CA VAL A 59 -7.91 1.24 10.09
C VAL A 59 -7.70 -0.14 10.69
N ILE A 60 -6.92 -0.99 10.01
CA ILE A 60 -6.66 -2.37 10.44
C ILE A 60 -5.37 -2.52 11.25
N ALA A 61 -4.43 -1.58 11.09
CA ALA A 61 -3.23 -1.50 11.92
C ALA A 61 -2.69 -0.05 11.97
N LYS A 62 -1.92 0.27 13.01
CA LYS A 62 -1.31 1.60 13.21
C LYS A 62 -0.03 1.54 14.05
N GLY A 63 0.74 2.63 14.04
CA GLY A 63 1.94 2.81 14.86
C GLY A 63 3.24 2.42 14.17
N PHE A 64 3.24 2.39 12.83
CA PHE A 64 4.43 2.15 12.02
C PHE A 64 5.21 3.44 11.80
N THR A 65 6.50 3.34 11.48
CA THR A 65 7.30 4.51 11.10
C THR A 65 7.02 4.89 9.64
N TRP A 66 7.00 3.90 8.74
CA TRP A 66 6.56 4.08 7.35
C TRP A 66 6.11 2.73 6.78
N SER A 67 4.79 2.52 6.75
CA SER A 67 4.20 1.32 6.17
C SER A 67 4.30 1.33 4.64
N GLU A 68 4.65 0.19 4.03
CA GLU A 68 4.93 0.08 2.58
C GLU A 68 4.78 -1.35 2.06
N GLY A 69 4.86 -1.51 0.75
CA GLY A 69 4.98 -2.78 0.03
C GLY A 69 3.96 -3.83 0.44
N PRO A 70 2.65 -3.52 0.52
CA PRO A 70 1.66 -4.52 0.87
C PRO A 70 1.58 -5.60 -0.21
N VAL A 71 1.45 -6.86 0.21
CA VAL A 71 1.22 -8.00 -0.68
C VAL A 71 0.28 -9.02 -0.02
N TRP A 72 -0.71 -9.50 -0.78
CA TRP A 72 -1.69 -10.48 -0.30
C TRP A 72 -1.27 -11.92 -0.60
N LEU A 73 -1.32 -12.77 0.42
CA LEU A 73 -1.04 -14.20 0.33
C LEU A 73 -2.37 -14.96 0.34
N ALA A 74 -2.93 -15.17 -0.86
CA ALA A 74 -4.26 -15.77 -1.03
C ALA A 74 -4.45 -17.09 -0.27
N GLY A 75 -3.48 -18.00 -0.37
CA GLY A 75 -3.52 -19.31 0.30
C GLY A 75 -3.53 -19.25 1.83
N LYS A 76 -3.18 -18.09 2.41
CA LYS A 76 -3.17 -17.84 3.86
C LYS A 76 -4.19 -16.81 4.29
N LYS A 77 -4.87 -16.14 3.36
CA LYS A 77 -5.70 -14.95 3.62
C LYS A 77 -5.00 -13.94 4.52
N MET A 78 -3.79 -13.59 4.12
CA MET A 78 -2.87 -12.82 4.95
C MET A 78 -2.24 -11.69 4.14
N LEU A 79 -2.24 -10.49 4.71
CA LEU A 79 -1.52 -9.34 4.19
C LEU A 79 -0.12 -9.31 4.82
N LEU A 80 0.91 -9.17 4.00
CA LEU A 80 2.23 -8.74 4.45
C LEU A 80 2.46 -7.29 4.05
N PHE A 81 3.21 -6.53 4.86
CA PHE A 81 3.66 -5.18 4.53
C PHE A 81 4.93 -4.85 5.31
N SER A 82 5.77 -3.98 4.75
CA SER A 82 7.02 -3.54 5.36
C SER A 82 6.79 -2.33 6.27
N ASP A 83 7.52 -2.24 7.38
CA ASP A 83 7.83 -0.97 8.06
C ASP A 83 9.28 -0.65 7.74
N VAL A 84 9.48 0.18 6.72
CA VAL A 84 10.77 0.26 6.01
C VAL A 84 11.90 0.77 6.91
N PRO A 85 11.74 1.87 7.70
CA PRO A 85 12.81 2.37 8.56
C PRO A 85 13.14 1.39 9.69
N GLU A 86 12.16 0.58 10.11
CA GLU A 86 12.28 -0.34 11.24
C GLU A 86 12.91 -1.70 10.87
N ASN A 87 13.18 -1.94 9.59
CA ASN A 87 13.75 -3.19 9.09
C ASN A 87 12.92 -4.43 9.46
N LYS A 88 11.59 -4.29 9.31
CA LYS A 88 10.59 -5.30 9.69
C LYS A 88 9.57 -5.47 8.57
N ILE A 89 9.08 -6.70 8.43
CA ILE A 89 7.79 -7.00 7.77
C ILE A 89 6.81 -7.41 8.84
N TYR A 90 5.58 -6.93 8.72
CA TYR A 90 4.44 -7.34 9.54
C TYR A 90 3.45 -8.15 8.71
N GLN A 91 2.67 -8.96 9.41
CA GLN A 91 1.54 -9.70 8.86
C GLN A 91 0.22 -9.26 9.51
N TRP A 92 -0.87 -9.35 8.76
CA TRP A 92 -2.21 -9.14 9.25
C TRP A 92 -3.20 -10.13 8.61
N GLN A 93 -4.17 -10.60 9.40
CA GLN A 93 -5.28 -11.45 8.97
C GLN A 93 -6.58 -10.92 9.60
N GLU A 94 -7.73 -11.26 9.03
CA GLU A 94 -9.03 -10.84 9.57
C GLU A 94 -9.18 -11.25 11.04
N GLY A 95 -9.59 -10.30 11.88
CA GLY A 95 -9.78 -10.49 13.32
C GLY A 95 -8.51 -10.39 14.16
N ASP A 96 -7.34 -10.24 13.55
CA ASP A 96 -6.05 -10.07 14.24
C ASP A 96 -5.61 -8.60 14.30
N THR A 97 -4.68 -8.32 15.22
CA THR A 97 -3.79 -7.15 15.12
C THR A 97 -2.57 -7.48 14.28
N ALA A 98 -1.91 -6.47 13.70
CA ALA A 98 -0.66 -6.69 12.98
C ALA A 98 0.41 -7.31 13.90
N LYS A 99 1.11 -8.33 13.40
CA LYS A 99 2.15 -9.09 14.12
C LYS A 99 3.45 -9.05 13.35
N LEU A 100 4.59 -9.05 14.05
CA LEU A 100 5.89 -9.14 13.41
C LEU A 100 5.98 -10.45 12.61
N TYR A 101 6.37 -10.34 11.34
CA TYR A 101 6.55 -11.48 10.43
C TYR A 101 8.03 -11.78 10.23
N LEU A 102 8.83 -10.80 9.82
CA LEU A 102 10.25 -11.01 9.51
C LEU A 102 11.10 -9.83 9.98
N THR A 103 12.24 -10.12 10.62
CA THR A 103 13.30 -9.15 10.89
C THR A 103 14.67 -9.85 10.96
N PRO A 104 15.75 -9.25 10.42
CA PRO A 104 15.73 -8.11 9.49
C PRO A 104 15.06 -8.48 8.16
N SER A 105 14.40 -7.52 7.52
CA SER A 105 13.75 -7.70 6.21
C SER A 105 14.56 -7.14 5.03
N GLY A 106 15.42 -6.15 5.28
CA GLY A 106 16.30 -5.51 4.29
C GLY A 106 17.76 -5.66 4.65
N TYR A 107 18.33 -4.67 5.33
CA TYR A 107 19.74 -4.60 5.69
C TYR A 107 20.10 -5.69 6.69
N THR A 108 21.08 -6.51 6.32
CA THR A 108 21.57 -7.64 7.13
C THR A 108 22.99 -7.44 7.64
N GLY A 109 23.59 -6.27 7.37
CA GLY A 109 24.92 -5.93 7.84
C GLY A 109 24.94 -5.53 9.32
N THR A 110 26.12 -5.46 9.90
CA THR A 110 26.32 -5.12 11.32
C THR A 110 26.61 -3.64 11.55
N THR A 111 26.89 -2.88 10.49
CA THR A 111 27.24 -1.46 10.60
C THR A 111 25.98 -0.64 10.72
N LYS A 112 25.86 0.13 11.81
CA LYS A 112 24.73 1.05 11.98
C LYS A 112 24.68 2.04 10.82
N ARG A 113 23.53 2.11 10.15
CA ARG A 113 23.22 3.13 9.14
C ARG A 113 22.49 4.28 9.83
N ILE A 114 22.80 5.51 9.45
CA ILE A 114 22.17 6.71 10.01
C ILE A 114 21.45 7.42 8.87
N GLY A 115 20.12 7.31 8.84
CA GLY A 115 19.30 7.77 7.72
C GLY A 115 19.16 6.72 6.61
N GLY A 116 18.30 7.03 5.63
CA GLY A 116 17.92 6.09 4.57
C GLY A 116 16.91 5.05 5.06
N GLU A 117 16.73 4.01 4.25
CA GLU A 117 15.79 2.91 4.47
C GLU A 117 16.58 1.64 4.77
N ASP A 118 16.44 1.09 5.97
CA ASP A 118 17.11 -0.15 6.38
C ASP A 118 16.35 -1.39 5.89
N GLY A 119 15.02 -1.38 5.94
CA GLY A 119 14.18 -2.53 5.66
C GLY A 119 14.02 -2.90 4.20
N SER A 120 13.19 -3.93 4.01
CA SER A 120 12.52 -4.15 2.74
C SER A 120 11.54 -3.01 2.46
N ASN A 121 11.32 -2.74 1.18
CA ASN A 121 10.29 -1.82 0.72
C ASN A 121 9.20 -2.62 -0.01
N GLY A 122 9.13 -2.54 -1.34
CA GLY A 122 8.21 -3.31 -2.16
C GLY A 122 8.34 -4.81 -1.95
N LEU A 123 7.17 -5.46 -1.87
CA LEU A 123 7.03 -6.91 -1.76
C LEU A 123 6.19 -7.42 -2.93
N ALA A 124 6.56 -8.59 -3.43
CA ALA A 124 5.78 -9.31 -4.44
C ALA A 124 5.85 -10.82 -4.19
N LEU A 125 5.00 -11.58 -4.88
CA LEU A 125 5.11 -13.03 -4.93
C LEU A 125 5.62 -13.45 -6.30
N ASP A 126 6.53 -14.41 -6.32
CA ASP A 126 6.89 -15.08 -7.56
C ASP A 126 5.82 -16.10 -7.99
N LYS A 127 5.96 -16.67 -9.18
CA LYS A 127 5.02 -17.67 -9.71
C LYS A 127 4.90 -18.95 -8.87
N GLN A 128 5.83 -19.20 -7.94
CA GLN A 128 5.76 -20.31 -6.98
C GLN A 128 5.18 -19.88 -5.62
N GLY A 129 4.70 -18.63 -5.51
CA GLY A 129 4.16 -18.07 -4.28
C GLY A 129 5.24 -17.75 -3.24
N ARG A 130 6.52 -17.65 -3.62
CA ARG A 130 7.61 -17.26 -2.71
C ARG A 130 7.72 -15.75 -2.65
N LEU A 131 8.09 -15.23 -1.49
CA LEU A 131 8.21 -13.78 -1.28
C LEU A 131 9.45 -13.23 -1.98
N LEU A 132 9.23 -12.23 -2.84
CA LEU A 132 10.23 -11.35 -3.43
C LEU A 132 10.25 -10.02 -2.67
N LEU A 133 11.43 -9.44 -2.51
CA LEU A 133 11.66 -8.25 -1.71
C LEU A 133 12.63 -7.31 -2.43
N CYS A 134 12.25 -6.04 -2.51
CA CYS A 134 13.18 -4.94 -2.67
C CYS A 134 13.85 -4.67 -1.32
N GLN A 135 15.13 -5.01 -1.15
CA GLN A 135 15.85 -4.79 0.11
C GLN A 135 16.61 -3.45 0.05
N SER A 136 15.92 -2.33 0.31
CA SER A 136 16.46 -0.97 0.20
C SER A 136 17.84 -0.84 0.85
N GLY A 137 17.98 -1.29 2.09
CA GLY A 137 19.22 -1.09 2.84
C GLY A 137 20.40 -1.94 2.38
N ASN A 138 20.07 -3.09 1.78
CA ASN A 138 21.03 -4.03 1.24
C ASN A 138 21.36 -3.72 -0.24
N ARG A 139 20.53 -2.90 -0.90
CA ARG A 139 20.68 -2.41 -2.28
C ARG A 139 20.61 -3.53 -3.32
N HIS A 140 19.70 -4.48 -3.11
CA HIS A 140 19.44 -5.59 -4.04
C HIS A 140 18.00 -6.09 -3.98
N VAL A 141 17.60 -6.81 -5.02
CA VAL A 141 16.34 -7.56 -5.05
C VAL A 141 16.63 -9.00 -4.64
N SER A 142 15.82 -9.53 -3.73
CA SER A 142 16.00 -10.84 -3.14
C SER A 142 14.71 -11.66 -3.12
N ARG A 143 14.88 -12.98 -2.98
CA ARG A 143 13.81 -13.91 -2.66
C ARG A 143 14.03 -14.50 -1.27
N LEU A 144 12.98 -14.57 -0.46
CA LEU A 144 13.00 -15.29 0.81
C LEU A 144 13.06 -16.81 0.56
N ASN A 145 14.02 -17.49 1.18
CA ASN A 145 14.21 -18.95 1.04
C ASN A 145 13.51 -19.75 2.14
N SER A 146 13.21 -19.13 3.28
CA SER A 146 12.51 -19.77 4.38
C SER A 146 11.02 -19.97 4.07
N PRO A 147 10.36 -20.97 4.67
CA PRO A 147 8.92 -21.16 4.53
C PRO A 147 8.13 -19.94 5.01
N LEU A 148 7.03 -19.62 4.34
CA LEU A 148 6.18 -18.49 4.73
C LEU A 148 5.50 -18.66 6.10
N ASP A 149 5.44 -19.89 6.64
CA ASP A 149 4.90 -20.18 7.99
C ASP A 149 5.95 -20.04 9.10
N ASP A 150 7.24 -20.06 8.77
CA ASP A 150 8.36 -19.88 9.71
C ASP A 150 9.44 -19.02 9.03
N PRO A 151 9.14 -17.74 8.78
CA PRO A 151 10.03 -16.86 8.05
C PRO A 151 11.30 -16.57 8.85
N LYS A 152 12.44 -16.82 8.21
CA LYS A 152 13.79 -16.50 8.70
C LYS A 152 14.53 -15.67 7.65
N PRO A 153 15.41 -14.74 8.05
CA PRO A 153 16.14 -13.84 7.15
C PRO A 153 17.23 -14.57 6.34
N ALA A 154 16.80 -15.48 5.48
CA ALA A 154 17.60 -16.30 4.61
C ALA A 154 17.15 -16.00 3.17
N PHE A 155 18.01 -15.32 2.41
CA PHE A 155 17.66 -14.75 1.11
C PHE A 155 18.52 -15.34 0.00
N THR A 156 17.94 -15.45 -1.20
CA THR A 156 18.69 -15.58 -2.45
C THR A 156 18.67 -14.24 -3.15
N ILE A 157 19.85 -13.69 -3.42
CA ILE A 157 19.97 -12.45 -4.20
C ILE A 157 19.64 -12.76 -5.66
N LEU A 158 18.69 -12.02 -6.22
CA LEU A 158 18.26 -12.16 -7.61
C LEU A 158 18.85 -11.07 -8.51
N ALA A 159 19.01 -9.86 -7.99
CA ALA A 159 19.67 -8.75 -8.69
C ALA A 159 20.51 -7.94 -7.70
N ALA A 160 21.83 -7.91 -7.88
CA ALA A 160 22.76 -7.25 -6.96
C ALA A 160 23.41 -5.96 -7.49
N ASN A 161 23.60 -5.88 -8.81
CA ASN A 161 24.30 -4.78 -9.45
C ASN A 161 23.87 -4.65 -10.93
N TYR A 162 24.19 -3.50 -11.51
CA TYR A 162 24.13 -3.23 -12.93
C TYR A 162 25.53 -2.83 -13.43
N ASN A 163 26.08 -3.57 -14.39
CA ASN A 163 27.42 -3.37 -14.93
C ASN A 163 28.51 -3.25 -13.84
N GLY A 164 28.43 -4.12 -12.81
CA GLY A 164 29.38 -4.15 -11.70
C GLY A 164 29.19 -3.05 -10.65
N ARG A 165 28.19 -2.18 -10.81
CA ARG A 165 27.86 -1.10 -9.85
C ARG A 165 26.61 -1.44 -9.06
N LYS A 166 26.66 -1.24 -7.75
CA LYS A 166 25.50 -1.45 -6.87
C LYS A 166 24.35 -0.53 -7.26
N PHE A 167 23.13 -1.07 -7.20
CA PHE A 167 21.90 -0.30 -7.28
C PHE A 167 21.86 0.82 -6.24
N ASN A 168 21.06 1.85 -6.43
CA ASN A 168 20.86 2.89 -5.43
C ASN A 168 20.18 2.30 -4.18
N SER A 169 18.93 1.88 -4.35
CA SER A 169 18.08 1.20 -3.37
C SER A 169 16.80 0.75 -4.08
N PRO A 170 16.73 -0.52 -4.54
CA PRO A 170 15.52 -1.05 -5.17
C PRO A 170 14.28 -0.78 -4.30
N ASN A 171 13.19 -0.32 -4.91
CA ASN A 171 12.05 0.26 -4.18
C ASN A 171 10.76 -0.53 -4.38
N ASP A 172 10.25 -0.72 -5.60
CA ASP A 172 9.10 -1.58 -5.89
C ASP A 172 9.41 -2.56 -7.03
N LEU A 173 8.64 -3.65 -7.13
CA LEU A 173 8.88 -4.72 -8.11
C LEU A 173 7.63 -5.47 -8.59
N VAL A 174 7.74 -6.08 -9.77
CA VAL A 174 6.74 -7.02 -10.33
C VAL A 174 7.46 -8.13 -11.12
N GLN A 175 6.87 -9.33 -11.15
CA GLN A 175 7.39 -10.45 -11.95
C GLN A 175 6.45 -10.80 -13.11
N ASP A 176 7.03 -11.01 -14.30
CA ASP A 176 6.28 -11.46 -15.48
C ASP A 176 6.09 -13.00 -15.52
N SER A 177 5.41 -13.48 -16.56
CA SER A 177 5.11 -14.89 -16.82
C SER A 177 6.35 -15.74 -17.11
N LYS A 178 7.44 -15.12 -17.56
CA LYS A 178 8.72 -15.76 -17.86
C LYS A 178 9.67 -15.79 -16.66
N GLY A 179 9.28 -15.15 -15.55
CA GLY A 179 10.07 -15.06 -14.33
C GLY A 179 11.04 -13.88 -14.32
N ASN A 180 10.99 -12.98 -15.30
CA ASN A 180 11.75 -11.74 -15.26
C ASN A 180 11.19 -10.84 -14.17
N ILE A 181 12.08 -10.18 -13.43
CA ILE A 181 11.72 -9.25 -12.36
C ILE A 181 12.00 -7.83 -12.85
N TYR A 182 10.95 -7.01 -12.85
CA TYR A 182 11.02 -5.59 -13.13
C TYR A 182 11.03 -4.84 -11.81
N PHE A 183 11.90 -3.86 -11.67
CA PHE A 183 11.98 -3.07 -10.43
C PHE A 183 12.47 -1.65 -10.68
N THR A 184 12.15 -0.78 -9.74
CA THR A 184 12.61 0.62 -9.70
C THR A 184 13.75 0.78 -8.70
N ASP A 185 14.68 1.68 -9.01
CA ASP A 185 15.89 1.91 -8.22
C ASP A 185 16.12 3.41 -7.93
N PRO A 186 15.23 4.04 -7.14
CA PRO A 186 15.42 5.39 -6.67
C PRO A 186 16.49 5.47 -5.57
N ILE A 187 16.79 6.68 -5.12
CA ILE A 187 17.82 6.96 -4.09
C ILE A 187 17.32 6.99 -2.63
N TYR A 188 16.07 6.60 -2.36
CA TYR A 188 15.46 6.77 -1.03
C TYR A 188 16.17 6.00 0.09
N GLY A 189 16.66 4.81 -0.22
CA GLY A 189 17.35 3.97 0.75
C GLY A 189 18.77 4.39 1.06
N LEU A 190 19.35 5.35 0.33
CA LEU A 190 20.69 5.87 0.60
C LEU A 190 20.65 6.92 1.73
N PRO A 191 21.47 6.79 2.79
CA PRO A 191 21.53 7.73 3.91
C PRO A 191 21.57 9.21 3.53
N GLN A 192 22.38 9.57 2.53
CA GLN A 192 22.54 10.95 2.05
C GLN A 192 22.00 11.17 0.63
N LYS A 193 21.18 10.24 0.12
CA LYS A 193 20.51 10.33 -1.19
C LYS A 193 21.50 10.64 -2.32
N GLU A 194 21.30 11.75 -3.04
CA GLU A 194 22.13 12.20 -4.16
C GLU A 194 23.61 12.37 -3.76
N ASN A 195 23.85 12.82 -2.53
CA ASN A 195 25.18 13.14 -2.00
C ASN A 195 25.83 11.95 -1.28
N ASP A 196 25.22 10.77 -1.32
CA ASP A 196 25.75 9.60 -0.63
C ASP A 196 27.05 9.11 -1.27
N SER A 197 28.13 9.15 -0.50
CA SER A 197 29.46 8.70 -0.96
C SER A 197 29.53 7.23 -1.38
N THR A 198 28.56 6.41 -0.97
CA THR A 198 28.47 4.99 -1.36
C THR A 198 27.66 4.76 -2.63
N ARG A 199 27.03 5.81 -3.18
CA ARG A 199 26.27 5.74 -4.43
C ARG A 199 27.22 5.48 -5.60
N GLU A 200 26.88 4.49 -6.43
CA GLU A 200 27.74 4.06 -7.54
C GLU A 200 27.14 4.38 -8.92
N LEU A 201 25.81 4.54 -9.00
CA LEU A 201 25.08 4.95 -10.20
C LEU A 201 24.80 6.44 -10.16
N SER A 202 25.07 7.16 -11.25
CA SER A 202 24.81 8.61 -11.35
C SER A 202 23.37 8.95 -11.76
N PHE A 203 22.49 7.95 -11.78
CA PHE A 203 21.10 8.07 -12.23
C PHE A 203 20.20 7.15 -11.38
N GLU A 204 18.88 7.33 -11.49
CA GLU A 204 17.86 6.43 -10.96
C GLU A 204 17.27 5.63 -12.13
N GLY A 205 17.01 4.34 -11.95
CA GLY A 205 16.68 3.45 -13.06
C GLY A 205 15.44 2.61 -12.86
N VAL A 206 14.87 2.16 -13.97
CA VAL A 206 13.92 1.05 -14.06
C VAL A 206 14.64 -0.10 -14.75
N TYR A 207 14.65 -1.25 -14.13
CA TYR A 207 15.43 -2.40 -14.57
C TYR A 207 14.54 -3.62 -14.80
N LYS A 208 15.08 -4.57 -15.56
CA LYS A 208 14.60 -5.95 -15.64
C LYS A 208 15.75 -6.91 -15.39
N THR A 209 15.57 -7.87 -14.52
CA THR A 209 16.51 -8.98 -14.30
C THR A 209 15.86 -10.29 -14.71
N ASP A 210 16.53 -11.06 -15.58
CA ASP A 210 16.05 -12.36 -16.02
C ASP A 210 16.33 -13.47 -14.97
N PRO A 211 15.76 -14.68 -15.14
CA PRO A 211 16.02 -15.80 -14.22
C PRO A 211 17.48 -16.27 -14.15
N GLN A 212 18.32 -15.85 -15.09
CA GLN A 212 19.76 -16.12 -15.11
C GLN A 212 20.56 -15.06 -14.33
N GLY A 213 19.90 -14.00 -13.85
CA GLY A 213 20.51 -12.90 -13.10
C GLY A 213 21.09 -11.79 -14.00
N ILE A 214 20.77 -11.77 -15.29
CA ILE A 214 21.22 -10.73 -16.21
C ILE A 214 20.28 -9.53 -16.08
N THR A 215 20.84 -8.40 -15.64
CA THR A 215 20.11 -7.14 -15.47
C THR A 215 20.23 -6.25 -16.71
N THR A 216 19.09 -5.79 -17.22
CA THR A 216 18.96 -4.81 -18.30
C THR A 216 18.37 -3.51 -17.76
N LEU A 217 18.99 -2.37 -18.08
CA LEU A 217 18.40 -1.05 -17.86
C LEU A 217 17.31 -0.81 -18.91
N LEU A 218 16.10 -0.47 -18.47
CA LEU A 218 14.96 -0.19 -19.34
C LEU A 218 14.75 1.31 -19.54
N VAL A 219 14.82 2.09 -18.46
CA VAL A 219 14.55 3.53 -18.43
C VAL A 219 15.39 4.19 -17.35
N ASP A 220 16.02 5.33 -17.64
CA ASP A 220 16.76 6.17 -16.68
C ASP A 220 16.32 7.66 -16.72
N SER A 221 15.29 7.96 -17.50
CA SER A 221 14.77 9.32 -17.70
C SER A 221 13.69 9.74 -16.70
N ILE A 222 13.24 8.82 -15.84
CA ILE A 222 12.25 9.09 -14.79
C ILE A 222 12.98 9.51 -13.53
N GLN A 223 12.63 10.67 -12.98
CA GLN A 223 13.12 11.11 -11.68
C GLN A 223 12.35 10.40 -10.58
N ASN A 224 13.05 9.86 -9.57
CA ASN A 224 12.43 9.10 -8.48
C ASN A 224 11.40 8.05 -8.97
N PRO A 225 11.83 7.08 -9.80
CA PRO A 225 10.96 5.99 -10.21
C PRO A 225 10.53 5.20 -8.97
N ASN A 226 9.24 4.93 -8.85
CA ASN A 226 8.65 4.43 -7.61
C ASN A 226 7.81 3.16 -7.89
N GLY A 227 6.49 3.18 -7.72
CA GLY A 227 5.63 2.04 -8.03
C GLY A 227 5.77 1.50 -9.45
N ILE A 228 5.55 0.20 -9.64
CA ILE A 228 5.69 -0.49 -10.94
C ILE A 228 4.66 -1.61 -11.10
N ALA A 229 4.08 -1.74 -12.28
CA ALA A 229 3.21 -2.88 -12.60
C ALA A 229 3.17 -3.21 -14.09
N LEU A 230 2.85 -4.46 -14.41
CA LEU A 230 2.62 -4.94 -15.77
C LEU A 230 1.11 -5.09 -16.02
N THR A 231 0.67 -4.82 -17.25
CA THR A 231 -0.65 -5.29 -17.69
C THR A 231 -0.72 -6.83 -17.66
N SER A 232 -1.93 -7.38 -17.58
CA SER A 232 -2.14 -8.83 -17.54
C SER A 232 -1.63 -9.55 -18.79
N ASP A 233 -1.57 -8.86 -19.93
CA ASP A 233 -0.98 -9.38 -21.17
C ASP A 233 0.53 -9.06 -21.31
N GLU A 234 1.12 -8.43 -20.30
CA GLU A 234 2.54 -8.10 -20.17
C GLU A 234 3.11 -7.24 -21.31
N LYS A 235 2.24 -6.51 -22.03
CA LYS A 235 2.66 -5.63 -23.13
C LYS A 235 2.93 -4.19 -22.71
N ILE A 236 2.44 -3.78 -21.54
CA ILE A 236 2.66 -2.44 -21.01
C ILE A 236 3.27 -2.55 -19.61
N LEU A 237 4.37 -1.85 -19.41
CA LEU A 237 4.97 -1.56 -18.11
C LEU A 237 4.56 -0.16 -17.68
N TYR A 238 3.86 -0.07 -16.56
CA TYR A 238 3.58 1.19 -15.89
C TYR A 238 4.64 1.46 -14.82
N VAL A 239 5.06 2.72 -14.69
CA VAL A 239 6.00 3.19 -13.67
C VAL A 239 5.50 4.52 -13.11
N ALA A 240 5.47 4.65 -11.79
CA ALA A 240 5.16 5.91 -11.12
C ALA A 240 6.43 6.73 -10.87
N SER A 241 6.27 8.05 -10.80
CA SER A 241 7.28 8.98 -10.31
C SER A 241 6.73 9.75 -9.11
N SER A 242 7.44 9.64 -8.00
CA SER A 242 7.17 10.37 -6.77
C SER A 242 7.89 11.73 -6.73
N SER A 243 8.50 12.14 -7.84
CA SER A 243 9.24 13.41 -7.95
C SER A 243 8.40 14.60 -7.50
N ALA A 244 8.99 15.48 -6.69
CA ALA A 244 8.32 16.72 -6.28
C ALA A 244 8.14 17.72 -7.43
N THR A 245 8.95 17.62 -8.49
CA THR A 245 8.97 18.57 -9.62
C THR A 245 8.34 18.00 -10.89
N LYS A 246 8.36 16.68 -11.06
CA LYS A 246 7.78 15.97 -12.23
C LYS A 246 7.01 14.70 -11.81
N PRO A 247 6.04 14.79 -10.88
CA PRO A 247 5.28 13.63 -10.44
C PRO A 247 4.38 13.15 -11.58
N GLY A 248 4.17 11.84 -11.69
CA GLY A 248 3.26 11.32 -12.70
C GLY A 248 3.36 9.81 -12.87
N TRP A 249 2.56 9.30 -13.78
CA TRP A 249 2.57 7.92 -14.21
C TRP A 249 3.07 7.83 -15.63
N PHE A 250 3.89 6.83 -15.90
CA PHE A 250 4.51 6.56 -17.18
C PHE A 250 4.05 5.20 -17.68
N ALA A 251 3.91 5.05 -19.00
CA ALA A 251 3.54 3.80 -19.63
C ALA A 251 4.49 3.48 -20.79
N TYR A 252 5.02 2.26 -20.79
CA TYR A 252 5.98 1.78 -21.78
C TYR A 252 5.50 0.51 -22.45
N LYS A 253 5.49 0.50 -23.77
CA LYS A 253 5.25 -0.71 -24.55
C LYS A 253 6.48 -1.62 -24.47
N LEU A 254 6.24 -2.91 -24.29
CA LEU A 254 7.27 -3.92 -24.24
C LEU A 254 7.30 -4.76 -25.53
N ASP A 255 8.49 -5.20 -25.94
CA ASP A 255 8.65 -6.26 -26.94
C ASP A 255 8.40 -7.66 -26.36
N ALA A 256 8.48 -8.70 -27.19
CA ALA A 256 8.31 -10.09 -26.75
C ALA A 256 9.39 -10.57 -25.77
N ASN A 257 10.53 -9.88 -25.69
CA ASN A 257 11.59 -10.15 -24.73
C ASN A 257 11.41 -9.33 -23.44
N GLY A 258 10.37 -8.51 -23.35
CA GLY A 258 10.08 -7.67 -22.20
C GLY A 258 10.96 -6.43 -22.11
N ASN A 259 11.52 -5.94 -23.22
CA ASN A 259 12.28 -4.69 -23.27
C ASN A 259 11.39 -3.52 -23.69
N VAL A 260 11.68 -2.32 -23.20
CA VAL A 260 10.96 -1.10 -23.58
C VAL A 260 11.27 -0.75 -25.04
N VAL A 261 10.23 -0.55 -25.85
CA VAL A 261 10.37 -0.13 -27.26
C VAL A 261 9.86 1.28 -27.52
N SER A 262 8.90 1.75 -26.73
CA SER A 262 8.34 3.10 -26.83
C SER A 262 7.54 3.40 -25.57
N GLY A 263 7.26 4.68 -25.32
CA GLY A 263 6.47 5.08 -24.16
C GLY A 263 6.95 6.41 -23.59
N GLY A 264 6.43 6.74 -22.42
CA GLY A 264 6.75 7.98 -21.72
C GLY A 264 5.65 8.37 -20.74
N LEU A 265 5.53 9.67 -20.48
CA LEU A 265 4.52 10.22 -19.60
C LEU A 265 3.12 9.82 -20.08
N PHE A 266 2.38 9.16 -19.19
CA PHE A 266 1.01 8.71 -19.41
C PHE A 266 0.01 9.65 -18.75
N LEU A 267 0.28 10.08 -17.52
CA LEU A 267 -0.54 11.05 -16.80
C LEU A 267 0.34 11.94 -15.92
N ASP A 268 0.25 13.26 -16.13
CA ASP A 268 0.90 14.26 -15.28
C ASP A 268 0.13 14.44 -13.96
N ALA A 269 0.80 14.18 -12.85
CA ALA A 269 0.21 14.34 -11.52
C ALA A 269 0.44 15.74 -10.93
N ALA A 270 1.19 16.62 -11.58
CA ALA A 270 1.51 17.95 -11.03
C ALA A 270 0.26 18.80 -10.73
N PRO A 271 -0.77 18.86 -11.59
CA PRO A 271 -2.00 19.59 -11.26
C PRO A 271 -2.73 18.98 -10.05
N MET A 272 -2.79 17.65 -9.96
CA MET A 272 -3.42 16.93 -8.85
C MET A 272 -2.67 17.20 -7.54
N ARG A 273 -1.34 17.16 -7.58
CA ARG A 273 -0.46 17.44 -6.44
C ARG A 273 -0.55 18.89 -5.98
N ALA A 274 -0.68 19.85 -6.91
CA ALA A 274 -0.79 21.26 -6.57
C ALA A 274 -2.09 21.56 -5.79
N ALA A 275 -3.19 20.90 -6.18
CA ALA A 275 -4.50 21.03 -5.55
C ALA A 275 -4.67 20.19 -4.27
N ALA A 276 -3.81 19.19 -4.04
CA ALA A 276 -3.92 18.28 -2.91
C ALA A 276 -3.60 18.94 -1.56
N THR A 277 -4.23 18.42 -0.52
CA THR A 277 -3.91 18.74 0.88
C THR A 277 -2.58 18.08 1.26
N VAL A 278 -2.42 16.79 0.97
CA VAL A 278 -1.18 16.04 1.11
C VAL A 278 -0.49 15.98 -0.26
N LYS A 279 0.57 16.79 -0.42
CA LYS A 279 1.27 17.02 -1.69
C LYS A 279 2.34 15.96 -1.99
N GLN A 280 2.02 14.69 -1.85
CA GLN A 280 2.90 13.60 -2.28
C GLN A 280 2.92 13.46 -3.81
N GLY A 281 3.96 12.82 -4.35
CA GLY A 281 3.98 12.34 -5.73
C GLY A 281 3.27 11.00 -5.88
N ALA A 282 3.26 10.45 -7.10
CA ALA A 282 2.74 9.11 -7.36
C ALA A 282 3.71 8.06 -6.82
N ASP A 283 3.22 7.09 -6.06
CA ASP A 283 4.04 6.10 -5.37
C ASP A 283 3.62 4.68 -5.82
N GLY A 284 3.42 3.73 -4.92
CA GLY A 284 2.97 2.37 -5.22
C GLY A 284 1.54 2.23 -5.76
N PHE A 285 1.33 1.25 -6.64
CA PHE A 285 0.02 1.01 -7.23
C PHE A 285 -0.20 -0.45 -7.66
N LYS A 286 -1.46 -0.78 -7.96
CA LYS A 286 -1.87 -2.07 -8.54
C LYS A 286 -2.92 -1.87 -9.63
N LEU A 287 -3.05 -2.88 -10.50
CA LEU A 287 -4.05 -2.91 -11.58
C LEU A 287 -5.20 -3.87 -11.23
N ASP A 288 -6.43 -3.43 -11.47
CA ASP A 288 -7.59 -4.31 -11.45
C ASP A 288 -7.66 -5.20 -12.72
N ASN A 289 -8.71 -6.00 -12.86
CA ASN A 289 -8.88 -6.90 -14.02
C ASN A 289 -9.22 -6.15 -15.32
N ASN A 290 -9.68 -4.91 -15.23
CA ASN A 290 -10.02 -4.06 -16.37
C ASN A 290 -8.86 -3.12 -16.76
N GLY A 291 -7.73 -3.20 -16.06
CA GLY A 291 -6.57 -2.34 -16.25
C GLY A 291 -6.70 -0.96 -15.63
N ASN A 292 -7.68 -0.73 -14.76
CA ASN A 292 -7.72 0.49 -13.96
C ASN A 292 -6.57 0.47 -12.95
N ILE A 293 -5.90 1.60 -12.80
CA ILE A 293 -4.77 1.81 -11.92
C ILE A 293 -5.28 2.35 -10.59
N PHE A 294 -5.06 1.60 -9.51
CA PHE A 294 -5.30 2.04 -8.14
C PHE A 294 -3.96 2.49 -7.57
N SER A 295 -3.70 3.79 -7.63
CA SER A 295 -2.38 4.33 -7.29
C SER A 295 -2.41 5.23 -6.08
N SER A 296 -1.52 4.96 -5.13
CA SER A 296 -1.16 5.99 -4.17
C SER A 296 -0.59 7.22 -4.89
N GLY A 297 -0.87 8.39 -4.35
CA GLY A 297 -0.59 9.65 -5.01
C GLY A 297 -1.17 10.81 -4.22
N PRO A 298 -1.23 12.00 -4.82
CA PRO A 298 -1.81 13.17 -4.16
C PRO A 298 -3.13 12.84 -3.45
N ASP A 299 -3.19 13.17 -2.16
CA ASP A 299 -4.32 12.94 -1.24
C ASP A 299 -4.77 11.48 -0.97
N GLY A 300 -4.16 10.44 -1.52
CA GLY A 300 -4.56 9.05 -1.25
C GLY A 300 -4.50 8.13 -2.48
N ILE A 301 -5.46 7.21 -2.61
CA ILE A 301 -5.54 6.30 -3.77
C ILE A 301 -6.35 6.94 -4.90
N ASN A 302 -5.67 7.26 -5.98
CA ASN A 302 -6.22 7.73 -7.24
C ASN A 302 -6.58 6.54 -8.13
N ILE A 303 -7.85 6.40 -8.47
CA ILE A 303 -8.33 5.38 -9.40
C ILE A 303 -8.30 5.99 -10.81
N ILE A 304 -7.46 5.46 -11.69
CA ILE A 304 -7.18 6.00 -13.03
C ILE A 304 -7.54 4.95 -14.07
N SER A 305 -8.28 5.32 -15.10
CA SER A 305 -8.64 4.40 -16.18
C SER A 305 -7.44 4.05 -17.07
N PRO A 306 -7.50 2.96 -17.86
CA PRO A 306 -6.50 2.67 -18.88
C PRO A 306 -6.26 3.81 -19.89
N ALA A 307 -7.21 4.73 -20.02
CA ALA A 307 -7.12 5.91 -20.88
C ALA A 307 -6.48 7.13 -20.18
N GLY A 308 -6.02 7.01 -18.93
CA GLY A 308 -5.35 8.09 -18.19
C GLY A 308 -6.31 9.08 -17.54
N LYS A 309 -7.59 8.73 -17.39
CA LYS A 309 -8.59 9.58 -16.73
C LYS A 309 -8.74 9.19 -15.27
N ARG A 310 -8.60 10.15 -14.35
CA ARG A 310 -8.93 9.95 -12.93
C ARG A 310 -10.44 9.76 -12.77
N LEU A 311 -10.84 8.59 -12.29
CA LEU A 311 -12.24 8.19 -12.09
C LEU A 311 -12.71 8.52 -10.68
N ALA A 312 -11.86 8.28 -9.68
CA ALA A 312 -12.17 8.50 -8.26
C ALA A 312 -10.92 8.73 -7.42
N LEU A 313 -11.13 9.16 -6.18
CA LEU A 313 -10.13 9.29 -5.13
C LEU A 313 -10.65 8.67 -3.83
N ILE A 314 -9.95 7.67 -3.32
CA ILE A 314 -10.06 7.27 -1.91
C ILE A 314 -9.11 8.19 -1.14
N LYS A 315 -9.65 9.31 -0.63
CA LYS A 315 -8.90 10.37 0.03
C LYS A 315 -8.57 9.95 1.45
N ILE A 316 -7.29 9.98 1.80
CA ILE A 316 -6.80 9.71 3.16
C ILE A 316 -6.38 11.04 3.79
N PHE A 317 -6.93 11.37 4.96
CA PHE A 317 -6.70 12.66 5.58
C PHE A 317 -5.35 12.71 6.31
N ASN A 318 -4.60 13.79 6.06
CA ASN A 318 -3.38 14.18 6.78
C ASN A 318 -2.23 13.18 6.73
N ARG A 319 -2.31 12.15 5.88
CA ARG A 319 -1.28 11.10 5.76
C ARG A 319 -0.86 10.93 4.31
N PRO A 320 0.45 10.87 4.04
CA PRO A 320 0.89 10.32 2.78
C PRO A 320 0.53 8.84 2.68
N THR A 321 0.07 8.41 1.52
CA THR A 321 -0.26 7.03 1.18
C THR A 321 0.87 6.45 0.36
N SER A 322 1.42 5.32 0.77
CA SER A 322 2.62 4.75 0.14
C SER A 322 2.25 3.77 -0.96
N ASN A 323 1.38 2.80 -0.72
CA ASN A 323 1.13 1.71 -1.67
C ASN A 323 -0.23 1.03 -1.41
N CYS A 324 -0.59 0.04 -2.24
CA CYS A 324 -1.81 -0.73 -2.08
C CYS A 324 -1.69 -2.18 -2.59
N ALA A 325 -2.60 -3.04 -2.13
CA ALA A 325 -2.73 -4.42 -2.58
C ALA A 325 -4.20 -4.84 -2.60
N PHE A 326 -4.57 -5.66 -3.57
CA PHE A 326 -5.87 -6.32 -3.57
C PHE A 326 -5.82 -7.63 -2.79
N ASN A 327 -6.95 -8.04 -2.23
CA ASN A 327 -7.16 -9.46 -1.93
C ASN A 327 -7.28 -10.29 -3.22
N ASP A 328 -7.46 -11.61 -3.09
CA ASP A 328 -7.56 -12.54 -4.22
C ASP A 328 -8.79 -12.32 -5.09
N ALA A 329 -9.92 -11.94 -4.48
CA ALA A 329 -11.15 -11.62 -5.20
C ALA A 329 -11.14 -10.22 -5.84
N LYS A 330 -10.17 -9.37 -5.48
CA LYS A 330 -10.10 -7.94 -5.80
C LYS A 330 -11.34 -7.13 -5.36
N ASP A 331 -12.07 -7.62 -4.36
CA ASP A 331 -13.20 -6.91 -3.75
C ASP A 331 -12.81 -6.22 -2.42
N GLU A 332 -11.54 -6.30 -2.03
CA GLU A 332 -10.95 -5.50 -0.97
C GLU A 332 -9.60 -4.91 -1.42
N LEU A 333 -9.39 -3.64 -1.06
CA LEU A 333 -8.14 -2.93 -1.23
C LEU A 333 -7.52 -2.67 0.13
N PHE A 334 -6.32 -3.17 0.33
CA PHE A 334 -5.45 -2.82 1.44
C PHE A 334 -4.55 -1.66 1.04
N ILE A 335 -4.35 -0.72 1.95
CA ILE A 335 -3.62 0.52 1.69
C ILE A 335 -2.61 0.73 2.82
N THR A 336 -1.35 0.97 2.48
CA THR A 336 -0.35 1.46 3.43
C THR A 336 -0.30 2.98 3.36
N ALA A 337 -0.41 3.66 4.50
CA ALA A 337 -0.46 5.11 4.57
C ALA A 337 0.23 5.63 5.83
N ASP A 338 1.49 6.04 5.67
CA ASP A 338 2.32 6.56 6.75
C ASP A 338 2.38 5.56 7.91
N ASP A 339 1.88 5.95 9.08
CA ASP A 339 1.83 5.13 10.28
C ASP A 339 0.70 4.09 10.29
N TYR A 340 -0.18 4.05 9.27
CA TYR A 340 -1.41 3.26 9.22
C TYR A 340 -1.40 2.19 8.11
N VAL A 341 -2.13 1.10 8.36
CA VAL A 341 -2.62 0.19 7.31
C VAL A 341 -4.14 0.19 7.33
N LEU A 342 -4.72 0.38 6.15
CA LEU A 342 -6.14 0.55 5.94
C LEU A 342 -6.72 -0.55 5.06
N ARG A 343 -8.04 -0.71 5.11
CA ARG A 343 -8.81 -1.56 4.21
C ARG A 343 -10.06 -0.82 3.71
N VAL A 344 -10.36 -0.99 2.42
CA VAL A 344 -11.59 -0.49 1.80
C VAL A 344 -12.23 -1.63 1.00
N LYS A 345 -13.56 -1.81 1.15
CA LYS A 345 -14.32 -2.72 0.30
C LYS A 345 -14.59 -2.09 -1.06
N LEU A 346 -14.38 -2.87 -2.11
CA LEU A 346 -14.63 -2.50 -3.50
C LEU A 346 -15.86 -3.26 -4.03
N HIS A 347 -16.31 -2.87 -5.22
CA HIS A 347 -17.27 -3.66 -5.97
C HIS A 347 -16.57 -4.86 -6.63
N LYS A 348 -17.34 -5.94 -6.81
CA LYS A 348 -16.89 -7.18 -7.47
C LYS A 348 -16.80 -7.05 -8.98
#